data_AF-A0A7S0IZI3-F1
#
_entry.id   AF-A0A7S0IZI3-F1
#
_cell.length_a   1.000
_cell.length_b   1.000
_cell.length_c   1.000
_cell.angle_alpha   90.00
_cell.angle_beta   90.00
_cell.angle_gamma   90.00
#
_symmetry.space_group_name_H-M   'P 1'
#
loop_
_entity.id
_entity.type
_entity.pdbx_description
1 polymer ?
#
loop_
_entity_poly.entity_id
_entity_poly.type
_entity_poly.pdbx_seq_one_letter_code
_entity_poly.pdbx_strand_id
1 'polypeptide(L)'
;AAGLRKGDGVGARGRAEIEALRLMCSRGLADCHALCRGLVVLPMRTERYREAGQAVLAVLQRWGLPVEKASYDDFYIDATALTSAAAAASDDTPRFEMEEVAAAEG
;
A
#
# COMPACT_ATOMS: atom_id res chain seq x y z
N ALA A 1 32.29 0.03 -1.69
CA ALA A 1 31.09 0.72 -2.16
C ALA A 1 30.07 0.78 -1.02
N ALA A 2 29.75 1.98 -0.52
CA ALA A 2 28.74 2.16 0.52
C ALA A 2 27.35 2.24 -0.11
N GLY A 3 26.88 1.10 -0.64
CA GLY A 3 25.51 0.95 -1.12
C GLY A 3 24.58 0.62 0.06
N LEU A 4 23.31 1.02 -0.07
CA LEU A 4 22.23 0.58 0.80
C LEU A 4 22.22 -0.96 0.86
N ARG A 5 22.46 -1.54 2.03
CA ARG A 5 22.27 -2.99 2.21
C ARG A 5 20.78 -3.25 2.36
N LYS A 6 20.27 -4.24 1.63
CA LYS A 6 18.92 -4.77 1.76
C LYS A 6 18.68 -5.14 3.23
N GLY A 7 17.90 -4.32 3.96
CA GLY A 7 17.67 -4.46 5.40
C GLY A 7 17.95 -3.20 6.24
N ASP A 8 18.73 -2.23 5.73
CA ASP A 8 19.04 -0.99 6.46
C ASP A 8 17.92 0.08 6.35
N GLY A 9 16.85 -0.22 5.61
CA GLY A 9 15.74 0.68 5.32
C GLY A 9 16.20 1.93 4.57
N VAL A 10 15.54 3.06 4.81
CA VAL A 10 15.86 4.37 4.22
C VAL A 10 17.07 5.07 4.87
N GLY A 11 17.75 4.41 5.82
CA GLY A 11 18.84 5.00 6.62
C GLY A 11 18.38 6.10 7.60
N ALA A 12 19.33 6.65 8.37
CA ALA A 12 19.04 7.67 9.38
C ALA A 12 18.49 8.96 8.76
N ARG A 13 19.08 9.40 7.63
CA ARG A 13 18.64 10.58 6.90
C ARG A 13 17.22 10.43 6.36
N GLY A 14 16.90 9.30 5.73
CA GLY A 14 15.54 9.04 5.23
C GLY A 14 14.50 9.05 6.35
N ARG A 15 14.81 8.47 7.52
CA ARG A 15 13.91 8.54 8.68
C ARG A 15 13.72 9.96 9.23
N ALA A 16 14.71 10.84 9.07
CA ALA A 16 14.65 12.22 9.53
C ALA A 16 13.98 13.19 8.53
N GLU A 17 14.02 12.88 7.23
CA GLU A 17 13.55 13.76 6.15
C GLU A 17 12.22 13.32 5.52
N ILE A 18 11.90 12.02 5.52
CA ILE A 18 10.65 11.51 4.95
C ILE A 18 9.53 11.65 5.98
N GLU A 19 8.55 12.50 5.69
CA GLU A 19 7.44 12.85 6.59
C GLU A 19 6.71 11.61 7.14
N ALA A 20 6.29 10.70 6.28
CA ALA A 20 5.57 9.49 6.69
C ALA A 20 6.36 8.66 7.71
N LEU A 21 7.69 8.59 7.57
CA LEU A 21 8.55 7.84 8.49
C LEU A 21 8.72 8.55 9.84
N ARG A 22 8.68 9.88 9.85
CA ARG A 22 8.67 10.66 11.09
C ARG A 22 7.35 10.50 11.83
N LEU A 23 6.22 10.61 11.10
CA LEU A 23 4.88 10.49 11.67
C LEU A 23 4.66 9.11 12.30
N MET A 24 5.19 8.05 11.70
CA MET A 24 5.12 6.70 12.27
C MET A 24 6.18 6.41 13.34
N CYS A 25 6.99 7.40 13.73
CA CYS A 25 8.12 7.24 14.67
C CYS A 25 9.09 6.11 14.27
N SER A 26 9.45 6.01 12.99
CA SER A 26 10.35 4.97 12.48
C SER A 26 11.71 5.00 13.18
N ARG A 27 12.22 3.83 13.58
CA ARG A 27 13.48 3.68 14.33
C ARG A 27 14.53 2.88 13.56
N GLY A 28 15.80 3.15 13.87
CA GLY A 28 16.90 2.32 13.37
C GLY A 28 16.95 0.98 14.10
N LEU A 29 17.56 -0.03 13.47
CA LEU A 29 17.65 -1.36 14.06
C LEU A 29 18.40 -1.38 15.40
N ALA A 30 19.43 -0.55 15.56
CA ALA A 30 20.16 -0.40 16.81
C ALA A 30 19.26 0.09 17.96
N ASP A 31 18.41 1.09 17.70
CA ASP A 31 17.46 1.62 18.69
C ASP A 31 16.43 0.55 19.07
N CYS A 32 15.94 -0.22 18.07
CA CYS A 32 15.01 -1.32 18.32
C CYS A 32 15.63 -2.42 19.19
N HIS A 33 16.90 -2.78 18.97
CA HIS A 33 17.62 -3.73 19.82
C HIS A 33 17.84 -3.21 21.25
N ALA A 34 18.12 -1.90 21.41
CA ALA A 34 18.27 -1.30 22.73
C ALA A 34 16.96 -1.35 23.53
N LEU A 35 15.82 -1.13 22.86
CA LEU A 35 14.48 -1.22 23.46
C LEU A 35 14.03 -2.66 23.71
N CYS A 36 14.43 -3.59 22.86
CA CYS A 36 14.05 -5.00 22.97
C CYS A 36 15.27 -5.90 22.76
N ARG A 37 15.90 -6.31 23.87
CA ARG A 37 17.09 -7.18 23.83
C ARG A 37 16.82 -8.56 23.25
N GLY A 38 15.56 -9.01 23.26
CA GLY A 38 15.12 -10.27 22.66
C GLY A 38 14.65 -10.15 21.20
N LEU A 39 14.88 -9.01 20.54
CA LEU A 39 14.44 -8.78 19.17
C LEU A 39 15.08 -9.78 18.20
N VAL A 40 14.25 -10.58 17.55
CA VAL A 40 14.67 -11.49 16.47
C VAL A 40 14.52 -10.78 15.14
N VAL A 41 15.63 -10.62 14.42
CA VAL A 41 15.67 -9.98 13.10
C VAL A 41 15.79 -11.07 12.04
N LEU A 42 14.76 -11.19 11.19
CA LEU A 42 14.75 -12.17 10.12
C LEU A 42 15.17 -11.53 8.78
N PRO A 43 15.95 -12.23 7.95
CA PRO A 43 16.30 -11.71 6.63
C PRO A 43 15.08 -11.64 5.72
N MET A 44 15.03 -10.62 4.87
CA MET A 44 13.95 -10.45 3.90
C MET A 44 14.00 -11.55 2.82
N ARG A 45 12.93 -12.36 2.72
CA ARG A 45 12.76 -13.43 1.73
C ARG A 45 11.89 -12.94 0.56
N THR A 46 12.46 -12.13 -0.32
CA THR A 46 11.71 -11.46 -1.41
C THR A 46 10.99 -12.43 -2.34
N GLU A 47 11.57 -13.60 -2.58
CA GLU A 47 11.03 -14.63 -3.46
C GLU A 47 9.75 -15.20 -2.86
N ARG A 48 9.74 -15.44 -1.54
CA ARG A 48 8.53 -15.87 -0.81
C ARG A 48 7.41 -14.84 -0.86
N TYR A 49 7.75 -13.56 -0.78
CA TYR A 49 6.74 -12.49 -0.85
C TYR A 49 6.18 -12.35 -2.27
N ARG A 50 7.01 -12.53 -3.30
CA ARG A 50 6.55 -12.62 -4.69
C ARG A 50 5.62 -13.81 -4.91
N GLU A 51 5.99 -14.99 -4.44
CA GLU A 51 5.17 -16.20 -4.52
C GLU A 51 3.79 -15.96 -3.87
N ALA A 52 3.78 -15.39 -2.67
CA ALA A 52 2.55 -15.06 -1.96
C ALA A 52 1.69 -14.06 -2.76
N GLY A 53 2.27 -12.98 -3.27
CA GLY A 53 1.56 -12.00 -4.09
C GLY A 53 0.98 -12.59 -5.37
N GLN A 54 1.67 -13.53 -6.02
CA GLN A 54 1.14 -14.24 -7.19
C GLN A 54 -0.02 -15.17 -6.81
N ALA A 55 0.06 -15.84 -5.66
CA ALA A 55 -1.04 -16.68 -5.19
C ALA A 55 -2.31 -15.86 -4.89
N VAL A 56 -2.16 -14.66 -4.31
CA VAL A 56 -3.28 -13.73 -4.09
C VAL A 56 -3.87 -13.27 -5.43
N LEU A 57 -3.04 -12.84 -6.38
CA LEU A 57 -3.50 -12.46 -7.73
C LEU A 57 -4.33 -13.58 -8.38
N ALA A 58 -3.85 -14.81 -8.32
CA ALA A 58 -4.53 -15.97 -8.89
C ALA A 58 -5.87 -16.30 -8.20
N VAL A 59 -6.10 -15.85 -6.96
CA VAL A 59 -7.41 -15.94 -6.30
C VAL A 59 -8.33 -14.84 -6.80
N LEU A 60 -7.83 -13.60 -6.88
CA LEU A 60 -8.62 -12.45 -7.35
C LEU A 60 -9.11 -12.63 -8.79
N GLN A 61 -8.26 -13.17 -9.67
CA GLN A 61 -8.61 -13.44 -11.07
C GLN A 61 -9.75 -14.45 -11.25
N ARG A 62 -10.07 -15.27 -10.24
CA ARG A 62 -11.20 -16.24 -10.30
C ARG A 62 -12.56 -15.56 -10.32
N TRP A 63 -12.63 -14.30 -9.93
CA TRP A 63 -13.87 -13.52 -9.90
C TRP A 63 -14.28 -13.03 -11.30
N GLY A 64 -13.43 -13.24 -12.32
CA GLY A 64 -13.72 -12.87 -13.70
C GLY A 64 -13.69 -11.36 -13.98
N LEU A 65 -13.29 -10.56 -12.98
CA LEU A 65 -13.07 -9.12 -13.14
C LEU A 65 -11.65 -8.84 -13.62
N PRO A 66 -11.41 -7.71 -14.31
CA PRO A 66 -10.05 -7.24 -14.57
C PRO A 66 -9.33 -6.93 -13.25
N VAL A 67 -8.11 -7.46 -13.09
CA VAL A 67 -7.28 -7.26 -11.90
C VAL A 67 -5.87 -6.86 -12.31
N GLU A 68 -5.34 -5.80 -11.71
CA GLU A 68 -3.95 -5.35 -11.85
C GLU A 68 -3.19 -5.53 -10.53
N LYS A 69 -1.98 -6.07 -10.60
CA LYS A 69 -1.09 -6.20 -9.45
C LYS A 69 -0.12 -5.02 -9.40
N ALA A 70 -0.28 -4.14 -8.41
CA ALA A 70 0.50 -2.92 -8.26
C ALA A 70 1.80 -3.13 -7.46
N SER A 71 1.77 -3.98 -6.42
CA SER A 71 2.93 -4.28 -5.58
C SER A 71 2.98 -5.77 -5.19
N TYR A 72 3.66 -6.17 -4.11
CA TYR A 72 3.57 -7.56 -3.63
C TYR A 72 2.22 -7.85 -2.99
N ASP A 73 1.64 -6.87 -2.31
CA ASP A 73 0.43 -6.95 -1.51
C ASP A 73 -0.67 -5.97 -1.94
N ASP A 74 -0.40 -5.08 -2.90
CA ASP A 74 -1.40 -4.16 -3.46
C ASP A 74 -1.92 -4.61 -4.83
N PHE A 75 -3.24 -4.54 -4.99
CA PHE A 75 -3.97 -4.94 -6.19
C PHE A 75 -5.11 -3.96 -6.48
N TYR A 76 -5.35 -3.67 -7.75
CA TYR A 76 -6.52 -2.95 -8.23
C TYR A 76 -7.49 -3.91 -8.91
N ILE A 77 -8.79 -3.74 -8.69
CA ILE A 77 -9.84 -4.55 -9.30
C ILE A 77 -10.82 -3.59 -9.97
N ASP A 78 -11.09 -3.80 -11.25
CA ASP A 78 -12.12 -3.05 -11.95
C ASP A 78 -13.50 -3.65 -11.65
N ALA A 79 -14.24 -2.97 -10.77
CA ALA A 79 -15.60 -3.34 -10.37
C ALA A 79 -16.68 -2.49 -11.06
N THR A 80 -16.34 -1.69 -12.08
CA THR A 80 -17.24 -0.71 -12.71
C THR A 80 -18.54 -1.33 -13.22
N ALA A 81 -18.45 -2.50 -13.85
CA ALA A 81 -19.63 -3.21 -14.35
C ALA A 81 -20.55 -3.69 -13.20
N LEU A 82 -19.98 -4.12 -12.07
CA LEU A 82 -20.75 -4.57 -10.91
C LEU A 82 -21.45 -3.40 -10.22
N THR A 83 -20.77 -2.27 -10.06
CA THR A 83 -21.35 -1.07 -9.43
C THR A 83 -22.43 -0.45 -10.30
N SER A 84 -22.25 -0.44 -11.63
CA SER A 84 -23.25 0.07 -12.57
C SER A 84 -24.51 -0.81 -12.58
N ALA A 85 -24.35 -2.14 -12.55
CA ALA A 85 -25.48 -3.07 -12.47
C ALA A 85 -26.22 -2.97 -11.13
N ALA A 86 -25.50 -2.81 -10.01
CA ALA A 86 -26.10 -2.60 -8.71
C ALA A 86 -26.86 -1.27 -8.64
N ALA A 87 -26.28 -0.18 -9.17
CA ALA A 87 -26.92 1.13 -9.22
C ALA A 87 -28.18 1.13 -10.10
N ALA A 88 -28.16 0.43 -11.24
CA ALA A 88 -29.33 0.26 -12.09
C ALA A 88 -30.43 -0.61 -11.45
N ALA A 89 -30.06 -1.52 -10.54
CA ALA A 89 -30.99 -2.34 -9.77
C ALA A 89 -31.55 -1.63 -8.53
N SER A 90 -30.82 -0.64 -7.99
CA SER A 90 -31.24 0.23 -6.90
C SER A 90 -31.76 1.56 -7.48
N ASP A 91 -32.97 1.54 -8.06
CA ASP A 91 -33.64 2.70 -8.65
C ASP A 91 -34.10 3.77 -7.60
N ASP A 92 -33.30 3.96 -6.55
CA ASP A 92 -33.53 4.92 -5.47
C ASP A 92 -32.20 5.43 -4.88
N THR A 93 -31.36 6.09 -5.70
CA THR A 93 -30.16 6.79 -5.18
C THR A 93 -30.09 8.24 -5.67
N PRO A 94 -29.93 9.24 -4.78
CA PRO A 94 -29.94 10.64 -5.14
C PRO A 94 -28.76 11.01 -6.03
N ARG A 95 -29.01 11.89 -7.00
CA ARG A 95 -27.99 12.56 -7.81
C ARG A 95 -27.20 13.51 -6.90
N PHE A 96 -25.93 13.22 -6.64
CA PHE A 96 -25.02 14.19 -6.03
C PHE A 96 -24.50 15.11 -7.14
N GLU A 97 -25.00 16.35 -7.17
CA GLU A 97 -24.44 17.42 -8.00
C GLU A 97 -23.10 17.85 -7.39
N MET A 98 -22.02 17.75 -8.17
CA MET A 98 -20.74 18.33 -7.81
C MET A 98 -20.79 19.83 -8.08
N GLU A 99 -20.86 20.63 -7.02
CA GLU A 99 -20.69 22.08 -7.12
C GLU A 99 -19.20 22.41 -7.30
N GLU A 100 -18.87 23.06 -8.41
CA GLU A 100 -17.53 23.55 -8.72
C GLU A 100 -17.23 24.75 -7.82
N VAL A 101 -16.36 24.56 -6.82
CA VAL A 101 -15.89 25.67 -5.99
C VAL A 101 -14.80 26.42 -6.76
N ALA A 102 -15.19 27.54 -7.39
CA ALA A 102 -14.27 28.46 -8.01
C ALA A 102 -13.23 28.95 -6.98
N ALA A 103 -11.95 28.76 -7.29
CA ALA A 103 -10.86 29.32 -6.52
C ALA A 103 -10.91 30.85 -6.60
N ALA A 104 -11.23 31.50 -5.49
CA ALA A 104 -11.04 32.94 -5.35
C ALA A 104 -9.56 33.21 -5.10
N GLU A 105 -8.89 33.80 -6.09
CA GLU A 105 -7.58 34.43 -5.92
C GLU A 105 -7.71 35.65 -5.01
N GLY A 106 -6.76 35.79 -4.07
CA GLY A 106 -6.55 36.96 -3.22
C GLY A 106 -5.12 36.98 -2.72
#